data_AF-K9ZF40-F1
#
_entry.id   AF-K9ZF40-F1
#
_cell.length_a   1.000
_cell.length_b   1.000
_cell.length_c   1.000
_cell.angle_alpha   90.00
_cell.angle_beta   90.00
_cell.angle_gamma   90.00
#
_symmetry.space_group_name_H-M   'P 1'
#
loop_
_entity.id
_entity.type
_entity.pdbx_description
1 polymer ?
#
loop_
_entity_poly.entity_id
_entity_poly.type
_entity_poly.pdbx_seq_one_letter_code
_entity_poly.pdbx_strand_id
1 'polypeptide(L)'
;MSYYIAPSFLDKLAVHITKNFLHLPGVRVPLILGIHGRKGEGKTFQCELAFEKMGIEVTLISGGELESPDAGDPARLIRLRYRETAELIKVRGKMCVLMINDLDAGAGRFDEGTQYTVNTQLVNATLMNIADNPTDVQLPGSYDSTPLHRVPIIVTGNDFSTLYAPLIRDGRMEKFYWEPNRDDKVGIVGGIFAPDGFSQREIEELVDTFANQAIDFFSSLRSRIYDQQIRNFIHQVGFEQISKRVVNSLEGPPEFKKPNFNLSHLIESGKLMVGEQKRVETSHLVDEYNRLNRGKASQPGSNFTETPPIQPPIPQAATSITHLTLDTQAQVRQILAQGYKIGIEHVDERRFRTGSWQSCGNVQIDAESDAISTLESCLTEYSGEYVRLVGVDPKVKRRVVETIIQRPHGKVEN
;
A
#
# COMPACT_ATOMS: atom_id res chain seq x y z
N MET A 1 12.53 7.72 26.68
CA MET A 1 11.80 8.84 26.05
C MET A 1 10.37 8.76 26.57
N SER A 2 9.79 9.87 27.04
CA SER A 2 8.42 9.88 27.55
C SER A 2 7.46 10.18 26.40
N TYR A 3 7.20 9.19 25.53
CA TYR A 3 6.14 9.34 24.53
C TYR A 3 4.78 9.46 25.23
N TYR A 4 3.93 10.36 24.73
CA TYR A 4 2.60 10.58 25.26
C TYR A 4 1.63 9.51 24.74
N ILE A 5 0.88 8.91 25.67
CA ILE A 5 -0.21 7.98 25.35
C ILE A 5 -1.52 8.68 25.66
N ALA A 6 -2.40 8.75 24.67
CA ALA A 6 -3.72 9.36 24.85
C ALA A 6 -4.52 8.58 25.92
N PRO A 7 -5.04 9.23 26.98
CA PRO A 7 -5.75 8.55 28.05
C PRO A 7 -6.95 7.72 27.56
N SER A 8 -7.74 8.28 26.64
CA SER A 8 -8.89 7.59 26.04
C SER A 8 -8.49 6.33 25.27
N PHE A 9 -7.35 6.37 24.57
CA PHE A 9 -6.81 5.23 23.85
C PHE A 9 -6.29 4.15 24.80
N LEU A 10 -5.51 4.56 25.81
CA LEU A 10 -4.95 3.67 26.83
C LEU A 10 -6.07 2.96 27.60
N ASP A 11 -7.07 3.71 28.07
CA ASP A 11 -8.20 3.17 28.80
C ASP A 11 -8.97 2.17 27.94
N LYS A 12 -9.24 2.50 26.67
CA LYS A 12 -9.96 1.61 25.77
C LYS A 12 -9.24 0.29 25.56
N LEU A 13 -7.93 0.36 25.29
CA LEU A 13 -7.11 -0.81 25.03
C LEU A 13 -6.90 -1.65 26.29
N ALA A 14 -6.58 -1.01 27.41
CA ALA A 14 -6.39 -1.68 28.70
C ALA A 14 -7.66 -2.40 29.16
N VAL A 15 -8.82 -1.74 29.10
CA VAL A 15 -10.10 -2.35 29.45
C VAL A 15 -10.40 -3.55 28.55
N HIS A 16 -10.20 -3.45 27.24
CA HIS A 16 -10.45 -4.56 26.32
C HIS A 16 -9.58 -5.78 26.63
N ILE A 17 -8.28 -5.57 26.82
CA ILE A 17 -7.33 -6.65 27.09
C ILE A 17 -7.65 -7.29 28.43
N THR A 18 -7.73 -6.50 29.51
CA THR A 18 -7.99 -7.02 30.85
C THR A 18 -9.33 -7.75 30.92
N LYS A 19 -10.40 -7.24 30.29
CA LYS A 19 -11.69 -7.94 30.24
C LYS A 19 -11.61 -9.34 29.64
N ASN A 20 -10.70 -9.58 28.68
CA ASN A 20 -10.55 -10.89 28.04
C ASN A 20 -9.79 -11.92 28.90
N PHE A 21 -9.13 -11.48 29.98
CA PHE A 21 -8.49 -12.36 30.98
C PHE A 21 -9.36 -12.57 32.23
N LEU A 22 -10.46 -11.80 32.38
CA LEU A 22 -11.37 -11.90 33.51
C LEU A 22 -12.60 -12.75 33.18
N HIS A 23 -13.11 -13.46 34.19
CA HIS A 23 -14.38 -14.16 34.11
C HIS A 23 -15.50 -13.26 34.64
N LEU A 24 -16.22 -12.60 33.73
CA LEU A 24 -17.30 -11.68 34.07
C LEU A 24 -18.66 -12.40 33.92
N PRO A 25 -19.39 -12.68 35.02
CA PRO A 25 -20.64 -13.44 34.94
C PRO A 25 -21.72 -12.64 34.21
N GLY A 26 -22.40 -13.29 33.26
CA GLY A 26 -23.52 -12.70 32.52
C GLY A 26 -23.13 -11.69 31.43
N VAL A 27 -21.84 -11.49 31.15
CA VAL A 27 -21.36 -10.54 30.14
C VAL A 27 -20.63 -11.25 29.02
N ARG A 28 -21.11 -11.10 27.78
CA ARG A 28 -20.35 -11.52 26.59
C ARG A 28 -19.26 -10.49 26.31
N VAL A 29 -18.00 -10.91 26.43
CA VAL A 29 -16.84 -10.06 26.13
C VAL A 29 -16.41 -10.25 24.67
N PRO A 30 -16.33 -9.19 23.86
CA PRO A 30 -15.80 -9.27 22.50
C PRO A 30 -14.32 -9.67 22.54
N LEU A 31 -13.93 -10.63 21.69
CA LEU A 31 -12.54 -11.09 21.61
C LEU A 31 -11.68 -10.09 20.84
N ILE A 32 -12.28 -9.42 19.85
CA ILE A 32 -11.58 -8.58 18.89
C ILE A 32 -11.86 -7.11 19.18
N LEU A 33 -10.82 -6.27 19.27
CA LEU A 33 -10.94 -4.81 19.24
C LEU A 33 -10.43 -4.31 17.89
N GLY A 34 -11.32 -3.69 17.13
CA GLY A 34 -10.98 -3.01 15.90
C GLY A 34 -10.75 -1.52 16.10
N ILE A 35 -9.52 -1.08 15.95
CA ILE A 35 -9.11 0.33 15.99
C ILE A 35 -9.04 0.85 14.55
N HIS A 36 -9.91 1.79 14.19
CA HIS A 36 -9.92 2.41 12.86
C HIS A 36 -9.90 3.93 12.93
N GLY A 37 -9.47 4.57 11.86
CA GLY A 37 -9.26 6.01 11.82
C GLY A 37 -8.36 6.40 10.65
N ARG A 38 -8.17 7.69 10.43
CA ARG A 38 -7.36 8.18 9.30
C ARG A 38 -5.91 7.63 9.36
N LYS A 39 -5.27 7.55 8.19
CA LYS A 39 -3.84 7.22 8.10
C LYS A 39 -3.03 8.30 8.81
N GLY A 40 -1.92 7.90 9.44
CA GLY A 40 -0.98 8.84 10.04
C GLY A 40 -1.34 9.33 11.45
N GLU A 41 -2.49 8.93 12.02
CA GLU A 41 -2.91 9.37 13.37
C GLU A 41 -2.30 8.56 14.53
N GLY A 42 -1.31 7.72 14.25
CA GLY A 42 -0.56 7.00 15.28
C GLY A 42 -1.28 5.81 15.94
N LYS A 43 -2.29 5.20 15.29
CA LYS A 43 -3.03 4.02 15.81
C LYS A 43 -2.10 2.91 16.31
N THR A 44 -1.23 2.43 15.43
CA THR A 44 -0.28 1.34 15.71
C THR A 44 0.73 1.74 16.80
N PHE A 45 1.24 2.97 16.71
CA PHE A 45 2.21 3.48 17.67
C PHE A 45 1.61 3.62 19.09
N GLN A 46 0.38 4.11 19.21
CA GLN A 46 -0.33 4.18 20.49
C GLN A 46 -0.55 2.79 21.11
N CYS A 47 -0.83 1.77 20.30
CA CYS A 47 -0.89 0.38 20.77
C CYS A 47 0.46 -0.07 21.33
N GLU A 48 1.55 0.12 20.60
CA GLU A 48 2.91 -0.25 21.02
C GLU A 48 3.27 0.36 22.37
N LEU A 49 3.06 1.68 22.52
CA LEU A 49 3.31 2.39 23.77
C LEU A 49 2.47 1.84 24.93
N ALA A 50 1.20 1.52 24.67
CA ALA A 50 0.32 0.96 25.69
C ALA A 50 0.74 -0.46 26.10
N PHE A 51 1.16 -1.32 25.16
CA PHE A 51 1.67 -2.65 25.48
C PHE A 51 2.97 -2.58 26.28
N GLU A 52 3.89 -1.70 25.89
CA GLU A 52 5.14 -1.46 26.64
C GLU A 52 4.82 -1.00 28.07
N LYS A 53 3.93 -0.02 28.23
CA LYS A 53 3.50 0.49 29.54
C LYS A 53 2.83 -0.57 30.41
N MET A 54 2.08 -1.49 29.82
CA MET A 54 1.39 -2.57 30.52
C MET A 54 2.25 -3.84 30.69
N GLY A 55 3.45 -3.91 30.08
CA GLY A 55 4.30 -5.09 30.07
C GLY A 55 3.70 -6.29 29.34
N ILE A 56 2.91 -6.05 28.29
CA ILE A 56 2.21 -7.06 27.50
C ILE A 56 3.11 -7.56 26.36
N GLU A 57 3.19 -8.88 26.17
CA GLU A 57 3.85 -9.46 25.00
C GLU A 57 2.89 -9.49 23.81
N VAL A 58 3.39 -9.18 22.62
CA VAL A 58 2.57 -9.04 21.41
C VAL A 58 3.08 -9.98 20.33
N THR A 59 2.19 -10.79 19.77
CA THR A 59 2.42 -11.51 18.51
C THR A 59 1.84 -10.67 17.38
N LEU A 60 2.67 -10.29 16.42
CA LEU A 60 2.28 -9.41 15.31
C LEU A 60 1.99 -10.21 14.04
N ILE A 61 0.97 -9.77 13.30
CA ILE A 61 0.68 -10.17 11.92
C ILE A 61 0.57 -8.89 11.10
N SER A 62 1.31 -8.80 10.00
CA SER A 62 1.17 -7.69 9.04
C SER A 62 0.04 -7.97 8.06
N GLY A 63 -0.68 -6.93 7.61
CA GLY A 63 -1.73 -7.06 6.59
C GLY A 63 -1.22 -7.72 5.31
N GLY A 64 0.03 -7.46 4.92
CA GLY A 64 0.65 -8.10 3.75
C GLY A 64 0.93 -9.61 3.92
N GLU A 65 1.02 -10.12 5.15
CA GLU A 65 1.14 -11.57 5.39
C GLU A 65 -0.22 -12.29 5.26
N LEU A 66 -1.32 -11.54 5.19
CA LEU A 66 -2.66 -12.07 4.97
C LEU A 66 -3.01 -12.17 3.47
N GLU A 67 -2.07 -11.81 2.60
CA GLU A 67 -2.16 -12.02 1.16
C GLU A 67 -1.23 -13.16 0.75
N SER A 68 -1.79 -14.19 0.11
CA SER A 68 -1.02 -15.33 -0.37
C SER A 68 -1.60 -15.85 -1.70
N PRO A 69 -0.75 -16.32 -2.64
CA PRO A 69 -1.23 -17.02 -3.82
C PRO A 69 -1.92 -18.35 -3.47
N ASP A 70 -1.61 -18.93 -2.31
CA ASP A 70 -2.16 -20.21 -1.86
C ASP A 70 -3.43 -19.99 -1.02
N ALA A 71 -4.54 -20.53 -1.51
CA ALA A 71 -5.83 -20.40 -0.84
C ALA A 71 -5.82 -21.03 0.56
N GLY A 72 -6.17 -20.25 1.58
CA GLY A 72 -6.30 -20.72 2.96
C GLY A 72 -5.02 -20.64 3.79
N ASP A 73 -3.87 -20.29 3.21
CA ASP A 73 -2.66 -20.04 4.00
C ASP A 73 -2.82 -18.86 4.99
N PRO A 74 -3.48 -17.73 4.62
CA PRO A 74 -3.76 -16.65 5.57
C PRO A 74 -4.59 -17.10 6.78
N ALA A 75 -5.57 -17.99 6.55
CA ALA A 75 -6.39 -18.57 7.61
C ALA A 75 -5.57 -19.48 8.54
N ARG A 76 -4.66 -20.27 7.97
CA ARG A 76 -3.73 -21.13 8.71
C ARG A 76 -2.76 -20.29 9.55
N LEU A 77 -2.23 -19.19 8.99
CA LEU A 77 -1.32 -18.28 9.67
C LEU A 77 -1.96 -17.67 10.92
N ILE A 78 -3.19 -17.16 10.82
CA ILE A 78 -3.93 -16.58 11.96
C ILE A 78 -4.07 -17.61 13.09
N ARG A 79 -4.46 -18.84 12.76
CA ARG A 79 -4.60 -19.93 13.75
C ARG A 79 -3.28 -20.28 14.41
N LEU A 80 -2.21 -20.36 13.62
CA LEU A 80 -0.86 -20.65 14.12
C LEU A 80 -0.39 -19.58 15.11
N ARG A 81 -0.48 -18.31 14.73
CA ARG A 81 -0.09 -17.18 15.58
C ARG A 81 -0.95 -17.08 16.84
N TYR A 82 -2.27 -17.32 16.74
CA TYR A 82 -3.15 -17.37 17.90
C TYR A 82 -2.71 -18.44 18.91
N ARG A 83 -2.41 -19.66 18.44
CA ARG A 83 -1.92 -20.75 19.30
C ARG A 83 -0.56 -20.43 19.92
N GLU A 84 0.34 -19.84 19.15
CA GLU A 84 1.65 -19.37 19.64
C GLU A 84 1.47 -18.38 20.79
N THR A 85 0.61 -17.37 20.64
CA THR A 85 0.30 -16.41 21.70
C THR A 85 -0.34 -17.07 22.91
N ALA A 86 -1.25 -18.03 22.71
CA ALA A 86 -1.88 -18.77 23.80
C ALA A 86 -0.87 -19.57 24.63
N GLU A 87 0.16 -20.14 23.99
CA GLU A 87 1.24 -20.85 24.68
C GLU A 87 2.17 -19.86 25.41
N LEU A 88 2.42 -18.67 24.85
CA LEU A 88 3.17 -17.62 25.55
C LEU A 88 2.49 -17.21 26.87
N ILE A 89 1.17 -17.07 26.89
CA ILE A 89 0.41 -16.77 28.13
C ILE A 89 0.69 -17.82 29.19
N LYS A 90 0.63 -19.11 28.80
CA LYS A 90 0.85 -20.25 29.68
C LYS A 90 2.28 -20.31 30.22
N VAL A 91 3.28 -20.18 29.34
CA VAL A 91 4.70 -20.37 29.69
C VAL A 91 5.28 -19.16 30.43
N ARG A 92 4.91 -17.94 30.00
CA ARG A 92 5.43 -16.70 30.60
C ARG A 92 4.65 -16.25 31.82
N GLY A 93 3.38 -16.65 31.95
CA GLY A 93 2.50 -16.20 33.02
C GLY A 93 2.18 -14.70 32.95
N LYS A 94 2.19 -14.12 31.74
CA LYS A 94 1.90 -12.70 31.48
C LYS A 94 0.75 -12.56 30.49
N MET A 95 0.12 -11.39 30.47
CA MET A 95 -0.86 -11.05 29.44
C MET A 95 -0.15 -10.96 28.09
N CYS A 96 -0.67 -11.68 27.10
CA CYS A 96 -0.22 -11.59 25.72
C CYS A 96 -1.40 -11.27 24.79
N VAL A 97 -1.10 -10.62 23.68
CA VAL A 97 -2.08 -10.14 22.70
C VAL A 97 -1.65 -10.58 21.31
N LEU A 98 -2.62 -10.97 20.47
CA LEU A 98 -2.42 -11.09 19.03
C LEU A 98 -2.82 -9.77 18.37
N MET A 99 -1.91 -9.15 17.64
CA MET A 99 -2.16 -7.89 16.94
C MET A 99 -2.01 -8.06 15.43
N ILE A 100 -3.07 -7.70 14.69
CA ILE A 100 -3.11 -7.72 13.23
C ILE A 100 -3.10 -6.26 12.74
N ASN A 101 -2.03 -5.86 12.07
CA ASN A 101 -1.86 -4.50 11.58
C ASN A 101 -2.35 -4.31 10.15
N ASP A 102 -2.97 -3.16 9.89
CA ASP A 102 -3.41 -2.74 8.56
C ASP A 102 -4.23 -3.83 7.84
N LEU A 103 -5.25 -4.36 8.53
CA LEU A 103 -6.07 -5.46 8.01
C LEU A 103 -6.77 -5.07 6.70
N ASP A 104 -7.14 -3.80 6.53
CA ASP A 104 -7.72 -3.28 5.30
C ASP A 104 -6.76 -3.34 4.10
N ALA A 105 -5.44 -3.33 4.34
CA ALA A 105 -4.45 -3.48 3.29
C ALA A 105 -4.38 -4.92 2.72
N GLY A 106 -4.78 -5.94 3.48
CA GLY A 106 -4.78 -7.35 3.04
C GLY A 106 -6.17 -8.02 2.93
N ALA A 107 -7.21 -7.37 3.47
CA ALA A 107 -8.57 -7.89 3.55
C ALA A 107 -9.66 -6.84 3.23
N GLY A 108 -9.28 -5.66 2.75
CA GLY A 108 -10.19 -4.57 2.36
C GLY A 108 -10.52 -4.57 0.86
N ARG A 109 -11.61 -3.88 0.47
CA ARG A 109 -11.89 -3.58 -0.94
C ARG A 109 -11.02 -2.40 -1.36
N PHE A 110 -10.28 -2.53 -2.45
CA PHE A 110 -9.47 -1.42 -2.98
C PHE A 110 -10.21 -0.55 -4.01
N ASP A 111 -11.38 -0.96 -4.50
CA ASP A 111 -12.25 -0.15 -5.38
C ASP A 111 -13.64 -0.79 -5.52
N GLU A 112 -14.66 -0.02 -5.93
CA GLU A 112 -16.01 -0.54 -6.27
C GLU A 112 -15.97 -1.62 -7.39
N GLY A 113 -14.86 -1.72 -8.14
CA GLY A 113 -14.63 -2.72 -9.17
C GLY A 113 -13.82 -3.96 -8.77
N THR A 114 -13.25 -4.03 -7.56
CA THR A 114 -12.47 -5.21 -7.12
C THR A 114 -13.32 -6.16 -6.27
N GLN A 115 -13.54 -7.39 -6.78
CA GLN A 115 -14.21 -8.44 -6.01
C GLN A 115 -13.36 -8.88 -4.81
N TYR A 116 -14.00 -9.25 -3.70
CA TYR A 116 -13.32 -9.84 -2.55
C TYR A 116 -12.43 -11.01 -2.99
N THR A 117 -11.16 -11.00 -2.60
CA THR A 117 -10.31 -12.17 -2.76
C THR A 117 -10.85 -13.31 -1.89
N VAL A 118 -10.70 -14.56 -2.33
CA VAL A 118 -11.07 -15.75 -1.53
C VAL A 118 -10.39 -15.70 -0.15
N ASN A 119 -9.17 -15.17 -0.10
CA ASN A 119 -8.42 -14.98 1.14
C ASN A 119 -9.11 -14.04 2.12
N THR A 120 -9.68 -12.92 1.65
CA THR A 120 -10.42 -11.98 2.51
C THR A 120 -11.60 -12.66 3.19
N GLN A 121 -12.35 -13.50 2.45
CA GLN A 121 -13.47 -14.25 3.03
C GLN A 121 -12.99 -15.27 4.06
N LEU A 122 -11.91 -15.99 3.77
CA LEU A 122 -11.32 -16.98 4.67
C LEU A 122 -10.73 -16.37 5.94
N VAL A 123 -10.11 -15.19 5.86
CA VAL A 123 -9.62 -14.43 7.01
C VAL A 123 -10.78 -14.04 7.92
N ASN A 124 -11.83 -13.43 7.38
CA ASN A 124 -13.00 -13.05 8.16
C ASN A 124 -13.70 -14.26 8.80
N ALA A 125 -13.88 -15.35 8.04
CA ALA A 125 -14.45 -16.59 8.56
C ALA A 125 -13.59 -17.20 9.67
N THR A 126 -12.26 -17.13 9.55
CA THR A 126 -11.34 -17.63 10.58
C THR A 126 -11.44 -16.81 11.86
N LEU A 127 -11.47 -15.48 11.75
CA LEU A 127 -11.65 -14.58 12.90
C LEU A 127 -13.01 -14.83 13.59
N MET A 128 -14.08 -15.08 12.84
CA MET A 128 -15.39 -15.43 13.41
C MET A 128 -15.32 -16.73 14.21
N ASN A 129 -14.74 -17.78 13.62
CA ASN A 129 -14.60 -19.08 14.26
C ASN A 129 -13.79 -19.01 15.56
N ILE A 130 -12.69 -18.25 15.55
CA ILE A 130 -11.86 -18.02 16.74
C ILE A 130 -12.62 -17.21 17.79
N ALA A 131 -13.38 -16.20 17.39
CA ALA A 131 -14.16 -15.38 18.32
C ALA A 131 -15.29 -16.17 19.01
N ASP A 132 -15.89 -17.14 18.32
CA ASP A 132 -16.91 -18.02 18.90
C ASP A 132 -16.32 -19.02 19.89
N ASN A 133 -15.18 -19.62 19.56
CA ASN A 133 -14.55 -20.67 20.36
C ASN A 133 -13.06 -20.35 20.63
N PRO A 134 -12.75 -19.34 21.45
CA PRO A 134 -11.37 -18.87 21.65
C PRO A 134 -10.46 -19.87 22.36
N THR A 135 -11.05 -20.83 23.08
CA THR A 135 -10.30 -21.89 23.77
C THR A 135 -10.11 -23.13 22.91
N ASP A 136 -10.69 -23.19 21.70
CA ASP A 136 -10.61 -24.34 20.79
C ASP A 136 -10.25 -23.87 19.37
N VAL A 137 -8.97 -23.56 19.18
CA VAL A 137 -8.43 -23.11 17.90
C VAL A 137 -7.51 -24.17 17.33
N GLN A 138 -8.05 -25.05 16.49
CA GLN A 138 -7.31 -26.14 15.84
C GLN A 138 -6.60 -25.70 14.57
N LEU A 139 -5.53 -26.43 14.19
CA LEU A 139 -4.88 -26.29 12.89
C LEU A 139 -5.47 -27.32 11.91
N PRO A 140 -5.67 -26.99 10.63
CA PRO A 140 -6.15 -27.95 9.64
C PRO A 140 -5.27 -29.21 9.63
N GLY A 141 -5.87 -30.37 9.87
CA GLY A 141 -5.17 -31.67 9.91
C GLY A 141 -4.49 -32.03 11.24
N SER A 142 -4.55 -31.17 12.26
CA SER A 142 -4.06 -31.47 13.62
C SER A 142 -5.14 -31.14 14.64
N TYR A 143 -5.61 -32.16 15.37
CA TYR A 143 -6.68 -32.03 16.34
C TYR A 143 -6.15 -32.39 17.72
N ASP A 144 -6.12 -31.40 18.61
CA ASP A 144 -5.73 -31.53 20.01
C ASP A 144 -6.90 -31.10 20.88
N SER A 145 -7.38 -32.00 21.74
CA SER A 145 -8.50 -31.73 22.66
C SER A 145 -8.14 -30.78 23.81
N THR A 146 -6.87 -30.42 23.97
CA THR A 146 -6.41 -29.57 25.06
C THR A 146 -6.90 -28.13 24.88
N PRO A 147 -7.68 -27.57 25.82
CA PRO A 147 -8.13 -26.19 25.72
C PRO A 147 -6.98 -25.19 25.76
N LEU A 148 -7.06 -24.17 24.92
CA LEU A 148 -6.10 -23.06 24.87
C LEU A 148 -6.51 -21.94 25.83
N HIS A 149 -5.52 -21.12 26.22
CA HIS A 149 -5.80 -19.83 26.84
C HIS A 149 -6.48 -18.91 25.84
N ARG A 150 -7.53 -18.20 26.29
CA ARG A 150 -8.18 -17.14 25.51
C ARG A 150 -7.19 -16.00 25.26
N VAL A 151 -6.96 -15.66 24.00
CA VAL A 151 -6.07 -14.56 23.57
C VAL A 151 -6.91 -13.40 23.03
N PRO A 152 -6.84 -12.18 23.60
CA PRO A 152 -7.43 -10.99 23.00
C PRO A 152 -6.76 -10.64 21.67
N ILE A 153 -7.57 -10.22 20.68
CA ILE A 153 -7.10 -9.83 19.35
C ILE A 153 -7.29 -8.32 19.17
N ILE A 154 -6.24 -7.63 18.74
CA ILE A 154 -6.28 -6.21 18.36
C ILE A 154 -6.09 -6.10 16.86
N VAL A 155 -6.95 -5.36 16.19
CA VAL A 155 -6.89 -5.15 14.73
C VAL A 155 -6.82 -3.67 14.46
N THR A 156 -5.89 -3.24 13.62
CA THR A 156 -5.83 -1.85 13.12
C THR A 156 -6.18 -1.78 11.63
N GLY A 157 -6.73 -0.65 11.21
CA GLY A 157 -6.99 -0.36 9.80
C GLY A 157 -7.47 1.08 9.60
N ASN A 158 -7.70 1.50 8.37
CA ASN A 158 -8.17 2.85 8.08
C ASN A 158 -9.68 2.96 8.13
N ASP A 159 -10.39 2.03 7.48
CA ASP A 159 -11.85 2.00 7.49
C ASP A 159 -12.40 0.57 7.63
N PHE A 160 -13.24 0.38 8.65
CA PHE A 160 -13.95 -0.87 8.93
C PHE A 160 -15.42 -0.83 8.50
N SER A 161 -15.84 0.16 7.71
CA SER A 161 -17.15 0.19 7.06
C SER A 161 -17.30 -0.96 6.06
N THR A 162 -16.21 -1.34 5.39
CA THR A 162 -16.14 -2.40 4.37
C THR A 162 -15.87 -3.79 4.93
N LEU A 163 -15.47 -3.88 6.21
CA LEU A 163 -15.29 -5.14 6.91
C LEU A 163 -16.61 -5.91 7.04
N TYR A 164 -16.49 -7.24 7.01
CA TYR A 164 -17.61 -8.16 6.97
C TYR A 164 -18.54 -7.97 8.18
N ALA A 165 -19.78 -7.52 7.94
CA ALA A 165 -20.76 -7.16 8.96
C ALA A 165 -21.02 -8.24 10.05
N PRO A 166 -20.94 -9.56 9.76
CA PRO A 166 -21.07 -10.62 10.76
C PRO A 166 -20.04 -10.62 11.89
N LEU A 167 -18.85 -10.04 11.73
CA LEU A 167 -17.90 -9.90 12.84
C LEU A 167 -18.38 -8.89 13.90
N ILE A 168 -19.14 -7.88 13.48
CA ILE A 168 -19.54 -6.75 14.33
C ILE A 168 -20.89 -7.03 14.98
N ARG A 169 -21.85 -7.61 14.23
CA ARG A 169 -23.24 -7.78 14.69
C ARG A 169 -23.41 -8.79 15.82
N ASP A 170 -22.51 -9.77 15.94
CA ASP A 170 -22.67 -10.88 16.89
C ASP A 170 -21.98 -10.66 18.25
N GLY A 171 -21.42 -9.46 18.48
CA GLY A 171 -20.68 -9.13 19.69
C GLY A 171 -19.30 -9.79 19.79
N ARG A 172 -18.76 -10.25 18.66
CA ARG A 172 -17.41 -10.84 18.54
C ARG A 172 -16.32 -9.76 18.49
N MET A 173 -16.63 -8.63 17.85
CA MET A 173 -15.73 -7.50 17.64
C MET A 173 -16.35 -6.19 18.15
N GLU A 174 -15.55 -5.40 18.85
CA GLU A 174 -15.86 -4.03 19.22
C GLU A 174 -15.12 -3.04 18.30
N LYS A 175 -15.79 -2.01 17.81
CA LYS A 175 -15.16 -0.95 17.02
C LYS A 175 -14.76 0.23 17.91
N PHE A 176 -13.58 0.76 17.65
CA PHE A 176 -13.07 1.98 18.26
C PHE A 176 -12.56 2.90 17.15
N TYR A 177 -13.24 4.04 16.98
CA TYR A 177 -12.78 5.08 16.08
C TYR A 177 -11.77 5.96 16.80
N TRP A 178 -10.56 6.04 16.23
CA TRP A 178 -9.47 6.88 16.72
C TRP A 178 -9.30 8.11 15.85
N GLU A 179 -9.64 9.25 16.44
CA GLU A 179 -9.36 10.58 15.90
C GLU A 179 -8.86 11.45 17.06
N PRO A 180 -7.56 11.79 17.11
CA PRO A 180 -7.00 12.57 18.21
C PRO A 180 -7.59 13.97 18.20
N ASN A 181 -8.16 14.38 19.33
CA ASN A 181 -8.59 15.76 19.53
C ASN A 181 -7.38 16.70 19.69
N ARG A 182 -7.64 18.00 19.83
CA ARG A 182 -6.57 19.00 19.98
C ARG A 182 -5.62 18.68 21.14
N ASP A 183 -6.14 18.30 22.30
CA ASP A 183 -5.32 18.02 23.49
C ASP A 183 -4.47 16.77 23.30
N ASP A 184 -5.03 15.73 22.67
CA ASP A 184 -4.27 14.54 22.27
C ASP A 184 -3.17 14.89 21.26
N LYS A 185 -3.46 15.72 20.26
CA LYS A 185 -2.45 16.20 19.29
C LYS A 185 -1.34 16.97 20.00
N VAL A 186 -1.67 17.89 20.90
CA VAL A 186 -0.69 18.65 21.70
C VAL A 186 0.17 17.71 22.54
N GLY A 187 -0.42 16.72 23.21
CA GLY A 187 0.32 15.74 23.99
C GLY A 187 1.26 14.89 23.13
N ILE A 188 0.77 14.36 22.01
CA ILE A 188 1.56 13.51 21.10
C ILE A 188 2.69 14.32 20.46
N VAL A 189 2.40 15.50 19.91
CA VAL A 189 3.39 16.39 19.30
C VAL A 189 4.40 16.89 20.34
N GLY A 190 3.94 17.20 21.56
CA GLY A 190 4.81 17.51 22.68
C GLY A 190 5.77 16.35 23.00
N GLY A 191 5.31 15.10 22.92
CA GLY A 191 6.16 13.92 23.06
C GLY A 191 7.20 13.77 21.94
N ILE A 192 6.83 14.07 20.69
CA ILE A 192 7.74 14.05 19.53
C ILE A 192 8.88 15.07 19.71
N PHE A 193 8.55 16.27 20.19
CA PHE A 193 9.48 17.39 20.36
C PHE A 193 9.99 17.53 21.82
N ALA A 194 9.73 16.56 22.70
CA ALA A 194 10.18 16.60 24.09
C ALA A 194 11.70 16.73 24.24
N PRO A 195 12.54 16.04 23.42
CA PRO A 195 13.98 16.26 23.44
C PRO A 195 14.38 17.65 22.96
N ASP A 196 13.48 18.36 22.28
CA ASP A 196 13.76 19.59 21.55
C ASP A 196 13.68 20.85 22.42
N GLY A 197 12.97 20.78 23.56
CA GLY A 197 12.96 21.82 24.60
C GLY A 197 11.95 22.93 24.35
N PHE A 198 10.95 22.70 23.50
CA PHE A 198 9.85 23.63 23.25
C PHE A 198 8.98 23.82 24.49
N SER A 199 8.49 25.04 24.67
CA SER A 199 7.46 25.35 25.64
C SER A 199 6.10 24.83 25.19
N GLN A 200 5.20 24.62 26.16
CA GLN A 200 3.83 24.17 25.91
C GLN A 200 3.10 25.08 24.90
N ARG A 201 3.32 26.40 24.99
CA ARG A 201 2.70 27.39 24.10
C ARG A 201 3.19 27.26 22.65
N GLU A 202 4.48 26.97 22.44
CA GLU A 202 5.02 26.79 21.09
C GLU A 202 4.49 25.51 20.43
N ILE A 203 4.31 24.43 21.21
CA ILE A 203 3.70 23.21 20.73
C ILE A 203 2.22 23.43 20.37
N GLU A 204 1.48 24.14 21.22
CA GLU A 204 0.10 24.53 20.93
C GLU A 204 0.00 25.36 19.65
N GLU A 205 0.86 26.37 19.48
CA GLU A 205 0.91 27.20 18.28
C GLU A 205 1.25 26.37 17.02
N LEU A 206 2.17 25.41 17.13
CA LEU A 206 2.52 24.51 16.04
C LEU A 206 1.34 23.62 15.63
N VAL A 207 0.63 23.03 16.60
CA VAL A 207 -0.54 22.20 16.35
C VAL A 207 -1.68 23.03 15.75
N ASP A 208 -1.94 24.22 16.27
CA ASP A 208 -3.00 25.10 15.80
C ASP A 208 -2.72 25.60 14.36
N THR A 209 -1.46 25.88 14.04
CA THR A 209 -1.03 26.26 12.67
C THR A 209 -1.30 25.16 11.64
N PHE A 210 -1.18 23.90 12.05
CA PHE A 210 -1.34 22.72 11.19
C PHE A 210 -2.49 21.81 11.66
N ALA A 211 -3.61 22.39 12.11
CA ALA A 211 -4.70 21.65 12.76
C ALA A 211 -5.28 20.49 11.92
N ASN A 212 -5.28 20.64 10.60
CA ASN A 212 -5.80 19.64 9.65
C ASN A 212 -4.79 18.55 9.28
N GLN A 213 -3.56 18.62 9.77
CA GLN A 213 -2.53 17.61 9.52
C GLN A 213 -2.66 16.45 10.51
N ALA A 214 -2.27 15.26 10.06
CA ALA A 214 -2.17 14.07 10.89
C ALA A 214 -0.90 14.11 11.76
N ILE A 215 -0.80 13.22 12.75
CA ILE A 215 0.37 13.15 13.64
C ILE A 215 1.68 12.88 12.88
N ASP A 216 1.64 12.03 11.86
CA ASP A 216 2.81 11.68 11.04
C ASP A 216 3.48 12.89 10.37
N PHE A 217 2.72 13.93 10.05
CA PHE A 217 3.22 15.20 9.54
C PHE A 217 4.24 15.83 10.49
N PHE A 218 3.95 15.85 11.80
CA PHE A 218 4.85 16.46 12.79
C PHE A 218 6.11 15.63 13.00
N SER A 219 6.00 14.31 12.96
CA SER A 219 7.17 13.43 12.98
C SER A 219 8.06 13.63 11.74
N SER A 220 7.45 13.78 10.56
CA SER A 220 8.14 14.06 9.30
C SER A 220 8.79 15.45 9.30
N LEU A 221 8.11 16.44 9.87
CA LEU A 221 8.61 17.80 10.03
C LEU A 221 9.89 17.83 10.87
N ARG A 222 9.92 17.08 11.97
CA ARG A 222 11.11 16.94 12.81
C ARG A 222 12.27 16.31 12.03
N SER A 223 12.02 15.22 11.29
CA SER A 223 13.03 14.56 10.45
C SER A 223 13.61 15.50 9.38
N ARG A 224 12.77 16.32 8.73
CA ARG A 224 13.20 17.24 7.67
C ARG A 224 14.21 18.29 8.13
N ILE A 225 14.19 18.68 9.41
CA ILE A 225 15.19 19.61 9.96
C ILE A 225 16.57 18.95 10.05
N TYR A 226 16.63 17.64 10.35
CA TYR A 226 17.89 16.89 10.32
C TYR A 226 18.44 16.73 8.91
N ASP A 227 17.59 16.64 7.88
CA ASP A 227 18.01 16.51 6.48
C ASP A 227 18.93 17.66 6.05
N GLN A 228 18.77 18.87 6.58
CA GLN A 228 19.65 19.98 6.27
C GLN A 228 21.08 19.78 6.81
N GLN A 229 21.22 19.18 8.01
CA GLN A 229 22.54 18.83 8.54
C GLN A 229 23.17 17.67 7.77
N ILE A 230 22.36 16.66 7.44
CA ILE A 230 22.81 15.51 6.65
C ILE A 230 23.29 16.00 5.27
N ARG A 231 22.56 16.93 4.63
CA ARG A 231 22.97 17.55 3.36
C ARG A 231 24.32 18.24 3.49
N ASN A 232 24.52 19.06 4.53
CA ASN A 232 25.81 19.73 4.76
C ASN A 232 26.94 18.72 4.99
N PHE A 233 26.68 17.65 5.75
CA PHE A 233 27.62 16.55 5.96
C PHE A 233 27.99 15.83 4.66
N ILE A 234 27.02 15.54 3.79
CA ILE A 234 27.27 14.94 2.47
C ILE A 234 28.18 15.85 1.64
N HIS A 235 27.94 17.16 1.63
CA HIS A 235 28.80 18.11 0.90
C HIS A 235 30.20 18.23 1.49
N GLN A 236 30.36 18.14 2.82
CA GLN A 236 31.66 18.17 3.49
C GLN A 236 32.50 16.92 3.21
N VAL A 237 31.89 15.74 3.20
CA VAL A 237 32.57 14.47 2.89
C VAL A 237 32.79 14.30 1.38
N GLY A 238 31.85 14.81 0.58
CA GLY A 238 31.80 14.61 -0.87
C GLY A 238 30.97 13.39 -1.26
N PHE A 239 30.23 13.52 -2.37
CA PHE A 239 29.34 12.47 -2.88
C PHE A 239 30.07 11.16 -3.22
N GLU A 240 31.35 11.22 -3.55
CA GLU A 240 32.16 10.05 -3.93
C GLU A 240 32.56 9.19 -2.71
N GLN A 241 32.74 9.82 -1.54
CA GLN A 241 33.27 9.14 -0.34
C GLN A 241 32.21 8.89 0.73
N ILE A 242 31.01 9.47 0.62
CA ILE A 242 29.94 9.35 1.61
C ILE A 242 29.55 7.89 1.91
N SER A 243 29.50 7.04 0.88
CA SER A 243 29.15 5.62 1.03
C SER A 243 30.15 4.89 1.93
N LYS A 244 31.46 5.08 1.68
CA LYS A 244 32.52 4.51 2.52
C LYS A 244 32.52 5.12 3.92
N ARG A 245 32.36 6.45 4.02
CA ARG A 245 32.37 7.17 5.30
C ARG A 245 31.25 6.74 6.25
N VAL A 246 30.10 6.37 5.73
CA VAL A 246 28.92 5.98 6.53
C VAL A 246 28.89 4.48 6.83
N VAL A 247 29.19 3.62 5.84
CA VAL A 247 29.00 2.16 5.97
C VAL A 247 30.27 1.43 6.41
N ASN A 248 31.45 1.90 6.00
CA ASN A 248 32.70 1.18 6.19
C ASN A 248 33.83 2.14 6.59
N SER A 249 33.68 2.75 7.76
CA SER A 249 34.65 3.69 8.33
C SER A 249 35.14 3.20 9.70
N LEU A 250 36.45 3.32 9.92
CA LEU A 250 37.08 3.07 11.22
C LEU A 250 36.87 4.23 12.22
N GLU A 251 36.41 5.39 11.73
CA GLU A 251 36.16 6.59 12.55
C GLU A 251 34.82 6.56 13.30
N GLY A 252 34.04 5.48 13.14
CA GLY A 252 32.70 5.36 13.73
C GLY A 252 31.62 6.21 13.04
N PRO A 253 30.36 6.10 13.50
CA PRO A 253 29.23 6.85 12.95
C PRO A 253 29.44 8.37 13.13
N PRO A 254 29.06 9.20 12.14
CA PRO A 254 29.12 10.65 12.28
C PRO A 254 28.20 11.13 13.41
N GLU A 255 28.71 12.00 14.27
CA GLU A 255 27.92 12.63 15.31
C GLU A 255 27.24 13.90 14.78
N PHE A 256 25.91 13.97 14.91
CA PHE A 256 25.14 15.16 14.55
C PHE A 256 24.76 15.92 15.81
N LYS A 257 25.04 17.22 15.81
CA LYS A 257 24.57 18.11 16.89
C LYS A 257 23.07 18.33 16.72
N LYS A 258 22.34 18.34 17.82
CA LYS A 258 20.92 18.67 17.80
C LYS A 258 20.73 20.04 17.09
N PRO A 259 19.91 20.12 16.02
CA PRO A 259 19.62 21.38 15.35
C PRO A 259 19.05 22.42 16.31
N ASN A 260 19.24 23.71 16.01
CA ASN A 260 18.51 24.74 16.71
C ASN A 260 17.05 24.73 16.21
N PHE A 261 16.17 24.12 16.98
CA PHE A 261 14.75 24.05 16.68
C PHE A 261 14.07 25.34 17.14
N ASN A 262 13.88 26.28 16.21
CA ASN A 262 13.05 27.46 16.43
C ASN A 262 11.65 27.21 15.83
N LEU A 263 10.59 27.64 16.52
CA LEU A 263 9.22 27.54 16.07
C LEU A 263 9.03 28.18 14.69
N SER A 264 9.65 29.34 14.43
CA SER A 264 9.55 30.01 13.13
C SER A 264 10.05 29.14 11.97
N HIS A 265 11.15 28.41 12.18
CA HIS A 265 11.74 27.53 11.19
C HIS A 265 10.91 26.25 10.99
N LEU A 266 10.29 25.73 12.05
CA LEU A 266 9.32 24.64 11.97
C LEU A 266 8.09 25.04 11.15
N ILE A 267 7.53 26.23 11.41
CA ILE A 267 6.37 26.74 10.67
C ILE A 267 6.71 26.94 9.19
N GLU A 268 7.88 27.50 8.88
CA GLU A 268 8.33 27.68 7.50
C GLU A 268 8.48 26.32 6.78
N SER A 269 9.19 25.38 7.40
CA SER A 269 9.39 24.03 6.87
C SER A 269 8.07 23.28 6.70
N GLY A 270 7.16 23.41 7.66
CA GLY A 270 5.83 22.80 7.61
C GLY A 270 4.97 23.38 6.49
N LYS A 271 5.00 24.70 6.26
CA LYS A 271 4.29 25.33 5.12
C LYS A 271 4.81 24.83 3.78
N LEU A 272 6.12 24.61 3.65
CA LEU A 272 6.70 24.00 2.44
C LEU A 272 6.20 22.57 2.22
N MET A 273 6.18 21.74 3.27
CA MET A 273 5.67 20.37 3.21
C MET A 273 4.18 20.31 2.83
N VAL A 274 3.35 21.19 3.40
CA VAL A 274 1.93 21.30 3.02
C VAL A 274 1.78 21.73 1.57
N GLY A 275 2.64 22.63 1.08
CA GLY A 275 2.67 23.02 -0.33
C GLY A 275 3.03 21.86 -1.26
N GLU A 276 3.98 21.01 -0.87
CA GLU A 276 4.36 19.79 -1.60
C GLU A 276 3.21 18.77 -1.64
N GLN A 277 2.55 18.51 -0.51
CA GLN A 277 1.37 17.63 -0.43
C GLN A 277 0.26 18.08 -1.40
N LYS A 278 -0.09 19.36 -1.37
CA LYS A 278 -1.13 19.94 -2.27
C LYS A 278 -0.76 19.80 -3.75
N ARG A 279 0.53 19.90 -4.10
CA ARG A 279 0.99 19.70 -5.48
C ARG A 279 0.82 18.25 -5.93
N VAL A 280 1.15 17.30 -5.07
CA VAL A 280 0.97 15.86 -5.33
C VAL A 280 -0.52 15.54 -5.51
N GLU A 281 -1.38 16.01 -4.61
CA GLU A 281 -2.84 15.87 -4.72
C GLU A 281 -3.38 16.46 -6.02
N THR A 282 -2.96 17.68 -6.37
CA THR A 282 -3.40 18.34 -7.62
C THR A 282 -2.91 17.58 -8.85
N SER A 283 -1.68 17.06 -8.84
CA SER A 283 -1.16 16.22 -9.94
C SER A 283 -1.98 14.94 -10.10
N HIS A 284 -2.29 14.25 -9.00
CA HIS A 284 -3.14 13.06 -9.02
C HIS A 284 -4.55 13.35 -9.54
N LEU A 285 -5.16 14.46 -9.11
CA LEU A 285 -6.48 14.89 -9.60
C LEU A 285 -6.47 15.21 -11.10
N VAL A 286 -5.39 15.84 -11.59
CA VAL A 286 -5.22 16.11 -13.03
C VAL A 286 -5.05 14.81 -13.80
N ASP A 287 -4.26 13.86 -13.30
CA ASP A 287 -4.09 12.54 -13.92
C ASP A 287 -5.40 11.75 -13.94
N GLU A 288 -6.17 11.77 -12.85
CA GLU A 288 -7.48 11.13 -12.74
C GLU A 288 -8.52 11.77 -13.67
N TYR A 289 -8.60 13.10 -13.69
CA TYR A 289 -9.46 13.85 -14.61
C TYR A 289 -9.11 13.56 -16.07
N ASN A 290 -7.81 13.52 -16.41
CA ASN A 290 -7.35 13.19 -17.76
C ASN A 290 -7.68 11.75 -18.14
N ARG A 291 -7.60 10.79 -17.20
CA ARG A 291 -8.05 9.41 -17.42
C ARG A 291 -9.56 9.33 -17.67
N LEU A 292 -10.37 10.02 -16.87
CA LEU A 292 -11.83 10.05 -17.01
C LEU A 292 -12.28 10.73 -18.32
N ASN A 293 -11.58 11.77 -18.77
CA ASN A 293 -11.88 12.46 -20.03
C ASN A 293 -11.41 11.70 -21.26
N ARG A 294 -10.30 10.94 -21.19
CA ARG A 294 -9.94 10.00 -22.26
C ARG A 294 -10.99 8.90 -22.46
N GLY A 295 -11.74 8.55 -21.40
CA GLY A 295 -12.89 7.65 -21.50
C GLY A 295 -14.20 8.29 -22.00
N LYS A 296 -14.31 9.62 -22.04
CA LYS A 296 -15.53 10.35 -22.47
C LYS A 296 -15.46 10.93 -23.89
N ALA A 297 -14.29 10.95 -24.53
CA ALA A 297 -14.11 11.41 -25.91
C ALA A 297 -14.49 10.33 -26.95
N SER A 298 -15.67 9.72 -26.79
CA SER A 298 -16.25 8.78 -27.77
C SER A 298 -17.77 8.90 -27.76
N GLN A 299 -18.32 10.04 -28.20
CA GLN A 299 -19.71 10.12 -28.69
C GLN A 299 -19.79 11.03 -29.93
N PRO A 300 -20.39 10.55 -31.04
CA PRO A 300 -20.55 11.34 -32.25
C PRO A 300 -21.82 12.20 -32.18
N GLY A 301 -21.67 13.52 -32.34
CA GLY A 301 -22.76 14.48 -32.44
C GLY A 301 -22.82 15.11 -33.84
N SER A 302 -24.00 15.04 -34.45
CA SER A 302 -24.42 15.31 -35.82
C SER A 302 -24.17 16.69 -36.46
N ASN A 303 -23.88 16.64 -37.77
CA ASN A 303 -24.29 17.49 -38.91
C ASN A 303 -24.22 19.02 -38.84
N PHE A 304 -23.28 19.60 -39.62
CA PHE A 304 -23.53 20.77 -40.46
C PHE A 304 -22.82 20.65 -41.83
N THR A 305 -23.55 21.07 -42.86
CA THR A 305 -23.20 21.20 -44.29
C THR A 305 -22.25 22.37 -44.57
N GLU A 306 -21.29 22.22 -45.49
CA GLU A 306 -21.02 23.15 -46.63
C GLU A 306 -19.85 22.72 -47.54
N THR A 307 -19.94 23.21 -48.79
CA THR A 307 -19.19 22.95 -50.04
C THR A 307 -17.76 23.58 -50.13
N PRO A 308 -16.93 23.22 -51.15
CA PRO A 308 -15.45 23.45 -51.25
C PRO A 308 -15.10 24.88 -51.78
N PRO A 309 -13.82 25.39 -51.90
CA PRO A 309 -12.59 24.74 -52.43
C PRO A 309 -11.19 25.29 -51.98
N ILE A 310 -10.11 24.79 -52.64
CA ILE A 310 -8.77 25.39 -52.93
C ILE A 310 -7.52 24.72 -52.29
N GLN A 311 -6.58 24.32 -53.17
CA GLN A 311 -5.18 23.84 -52.95
C GLN A 311 -4.21 24.83 -53.66
N PRO A 312 -2.85 24.76 -53.56
CA PRO A 312 -1.87 24.34 -52.51
C PRO A 312 -0.79 25.48 -52.30
N PRO A 313 0.47 25.36 -51.74
CA PRO A 313 1.52 24.32 -51.89
C PRO A 313 2.28 23.89 -50.60
N ILE A 314 2.99 22.75 -50.72
CA ILE A 314 3.98 22.18 -49.77
C ILE A 314 5.38 22.75 -50.10
N PRO A 315 6.31 22.96 -49.14
CA PRO A 315 7.30 21.94 -48.68
C PRO A 315 7.53 22.03 -47.14
N GLN A 316 8.04 21.08 -46.34
CA GLN A 316 8.87 19.89 -46.52
C GLN A 316 8.97 19.16 -45.16
N ALA A 317 9.12 17.83 -45.23
CA ALA A 317 9.88 16.96 -44.32
C ALA A 317 9.41 16.75 -42.86
N ALA A 318 8.71 15.63 -42.64
CA ALA A 318 9.18 14.56 -41.75
C ALA A 318 8.37 13.28 -42.01
N THR A 319 8.88 12.44 -42.89
CA THR A 319 8.49 11.04 -43.06
C THR A 319 8.90 10.26 -41.80
N SER A 320 7.93 9.67 -41.11
CA SER A 320 8.11 8.47 -40.28
C SER A 320 6.75 7.78 -40.16
N ILE A 321 6.41 7.04 -41.21
CA ILE A 321 5.25 6.15 -41.25
C ILE A 321 5.78 4.77 -40.81
N THR A 322 5.52 4.36 -39.57
CA THR A 322 5.62 2.96 -39.16
C THR A 322 4.34 2.24 -39.56
N HIS A 323 4.18 1.94 -40.86
CA HIS A 323 3.11 1.06 -41.32
C HIS A 323 3.50 -0.37 -40.92
N LEU A 324 2.69 -1.01 -40.07
CA LEU A 324 2.80 -2.44 -39.80
C LEU A 324 2.89 -3.24 -41.11
N THR A 325 3.76 -4.25 -41.14
CA THR A 325 3.82 -5.18 -42.27
C THR A 325 2.49 -5.92 -42.38
N LEU A 326 2.01 -6.11 -43.62
CA LEU A 326 0.76 -6.83 -43.91
C LEU A 326 0.79 -8.25 -43.32
N ASP A 327 1.96 -8.86 -43.24
CA ASP A 327 2.17 -10.18 -42.64
C ASP A 327 1.87 -10.19 -41.13
N THR A 328 2.25 -9.11 -40.42
CA THR A 328 1.97 -8.99 -38.99
C THR A 328 0.48 -8.77 -38.72
N GLN A 329 -0.19 -7.97 -39.57
CA GLN A 329 -1.64 -7.81 -39.49
C GLN A 329 -2.39 -9.13 -39.78
N ALA A 330 -1.89 -9.93 -40.72
CA ALA A 330 -2.44 -11.26 -41.00
C ALA A 330 -2.25 -12.23 -39.83
N GLN A 331 -1.10 -12.19 -39.15
CA GLN A 331 -0.86 -12.99 -37.94
C GLN A 331 -1.79 -12.60 -36.79
N VAL A 332 -2.01 -11.31 -36.55
CA VAL A 332 -2.98 -10.81 -35.56
C VAL A 332 -4.38 -11.34 -35.85
N ARG A 333 -4.84 -11.27 -37.11
CA ARG A 333 -6.12 -11.86 -37.53
C ARG A 333 -6.21 -13.35 -37.27
N GLN A 334 -5.16 -14.09 -37.60
CA GLN A 334 -5.15 -15.55 -37.45
C GLN A 334 -5.25 -15.97 -35.98
N ILE A 335 -4.54 -15.29 -35.08
CA ILE A 335 -4.58 -15.57 -33.63
C ILE A 335 -5.98 -15.30 -33.07
N LEU A 336 -6.59 -14.18 -33.45
CA LEU A 336 -7.96 -13.84 -33.02
C LEU A 336 -9.01 -14.78 -33.61
N ALA A 337 -8.88 -15.17 -34.88
CA ALA A 337 -9.79 -16.11 -35.54
C ALA A 337 -9.77 -17.51 -34.91
N GLN A 338 -8.65 -17.90 -34.30
CA GLN A 338 -8.52 -19.15 -33.54
C GLN A 338 -9.10 -19.06 -32.11
N GLY A 339 -9.60 -17.88 -31.71
CA GLY A 339 -10.20 -17.64 -30.39
C GLY A 339 -9.18 -17.42 -29.28
N TYR A 340 -7.92 -17.13 -29.63
CA TYR A 340 -6.86 -16.83 -28.67
C TYR A 340 -6.79 -15.34 -28.36
N LYS A 341 -6.31 -15.00 -27.16
CA LYS A 341 -6.06 -13.62 -26.75
C LYS A 341 -4.67 -13.17 -27.20
N ILE A 342 -4.54 -11.89 -27.54
CA ILE A 342 -3.27 -11.29 -27.94
C ILE A 342 -2.66 -10.53 -26.75
N GLY A 343 -1.38 -10.77 -26.49
CA GLY A 343 -0.51 -9.93 -25.69
C GLY A 343 0.62 -9.40 -26.55
N ILE A 344 1.07 -8.18 -26.27
CA ILE A 344 2.23 -7.57 -26.93
C ILE A 344 3.24 -7.30 -25.83
N GLU A 345 4.49 -7.71 -26.04
CA GLU A 345 5.54 -7.56 -25.04
C GLU A 345 6.79 -6.91 -25.65
N HIS A 346 7.50 -6.12 -24.86
CA HIS A 346 8.77 -5.49 -25.24
C HIS A 346 9.89 -5.81 -24.24
N VAL A 347 11.15 -5.68 -24.68
CA VAL A 347 12.33 -5.83 -23.82
C VAL A 347 13.56 -5.14 -24.41
N ASP A 348 14.32 -4.47 -23.55
CA ASP A 348 15.62 -3.89 -23.90
C ASP A 348 16.67 -4.97 -24.25
N GLU A 349 17.73 -4.59 -25.00
CA GLU A 349 18.76 -5.54 -25.46
C GLU A 349 19.49 -6.26 -24.31
N ARG A 350 19.58 -5.62 -23.14
CA ARG A 350 20.26 -6.17 -21.96
C ARG A 350 19.41 -7.27 -21.31
N ARG A 351 18.10 -7.07 -21.20
CA ARG A 351 17.13 -7.98 -20.56
C ARG A 351 16.67 -9.10 -21.49
N PHE A 352 16.79 -8.92 -22.81
CA PHE A 352 16.50 -9.97 -23.79
C PHE A 352 17.30 -11.26 -23.52
N ARG A 353 18.59 -11.14 -23.14
CA ARG A 353 19.46 -12.30 -22.80
C ARG A 353 18.99 -13.07 -21.57
N THR A 354 18.23 -12.43 -20.69
CA THR A 354 17.70 -13.02 -19.45
C THR A 354 16.25 -13.48 -19.57
N GLY A 355 15.60 -13.26 -20.74
CA GLY A 355 14.24 -13.73 -21.02
C GLY A 355 13.12 -13.03 -20.24
N SER A 356 13.38 -11.85 -19.66
CA SER A 356 12.40 -11.09 -18.89
C SER A 356 11.73 -10.03 -19.76
N TRP A 357 10.51 -10.30 -20.21
CA TRP A 357 9.74 -9.43 -21.11
C TRP A 357 8.69 -8.61 -20.33
N GLN A 358 8.40 -7.40 -20.79
CA GLN A 358 7.41 -6.49 -20.22
C GLN A 358 6.20 -6.35 -21.15
N SER A 359 4.98 -6.26 -20.61
CA SER A 359 3.78 -6.08 -21.43
C SER A 359 3.66 -4.65 -21.94
N CYS A 360 3.42 -4.49 -23.25
CA CYS A 360 3.07 -3.22 -23.88
C CYS A 360 1.61 -2.88 -23.56
N GLY A 361 1.41 -2.30 -22.37
CA GLY A 361 0.11 -1.87 -21.88
C GLY A 361 -0.75 -2.97 -21.24
N ASN A 362 -1.77 -2.54 -20.49
CA ASN A 362 -2.78 -3.38 -19.84
C ASN A 362 -4.14 -3.24 -20.55
N VAL A 363 -4.16 -3.32 -21.87
CA VAL A 363 -5.39 -3.24 -22.66
C VAL A 363 -5.91 -4.65 -22.94
N GLN A 364 -7.18 -4.92 -22.66
CA GLN A 364 -7.82 -6.15 -23.13
C GLN A 364 -8.02 -6.04 -24.64
N ILE A 365 -7.18 -6.74 -25.39
CA ILE A 365 -7.24 -6.80 -26.85
C ILE A 365 -8.28 -7.86 -27.22
N ASP A 366 -9.53 -7.41 -27.40
CA ASP A 366 -10.65 -8.29 -27.80
C ASP A 366 -11.06 -8.08 -29.28
N ALA A 367 -10.52 -7.05 -29.95
CA ALA A 367 -10.75 -6.77 -31.37
C ALA A 367 -9.44 -6.54 -32.16
N GLU A 368 -9.46 -6.81 -33.47
CA GLU A 368 -8.31 -6.64 -34.37
C GLU A 368 -7.79 -5.20 -34.41
N SER A 369 -8.69 -4.22 -34.44
CA SER A 369 -8.34 -2.80 -34.42
C SER A 369 -7.54 -2.41 -33.18
N ASP A 370 -7.90 -2.97 -32.03
CA ASP A 370 -7.26 -2.68 -30.74
C ASP A 370 -5.89 -3.34 -30.67
N ALA A 371 -5.76 -4.53 -31.23
CA ALA A 371 -4.49 -5.24 -31.37
C ALA A 371 -3.51 -4.44 -32.22
N ILE A 372 -3.97 -3.96 -33.38
CA ILE A 372 -3.17 -3.17 -34.32
C ILE A 372 -2.78 -1.84 -33.68
N SER A 373 -3.71 -1.11 -33.08
CA SER A 373 -3.41 0.19 -32.47
C SER A 373 -2.45 0.09 -31.27
N THR A 374 -2.61 -0.93 -30.43
CA THR A 374 -1.70 -1.18 -29.31
C THR A 374 -0.31 -1.58 -29.81
N LEU A 375 -0.24 -2.36 -30.89
CA LEU A 375 1.01 -2.76 -31.51
C LEU A 375 1.72 -1.57 -32.18
N GLU A 376 1.00 -0.70 -32.88
CA GLU A 376 1.55 0.55 -33.44
C GLU A 376 2.12 1.46 -32.35
N SER A 377 1.37 1.60 -31.25
CA SER A 377 1.80 2.41 -30.11
C SER A 377 3.06 1.84 -29.46
N CYS A 378 3.11 0.52 -29.24
CA CYS A 378 4.26 -0.18 -28.68
C CYS A 378 5.50 -0.11 -29.59
N LEU A 379 5.33 -0.28 -30.91
CA LEU A 379 6.42 -0.16 -31.87
C LEU A 379 6.97 1.28 -31.94
N THR A 380 6.11 2.28 -31.74
CA THR A 380 6.52 3.69 -31.71
C THR A 380 7.22 4.05 -30.40
N GLU A 381 6.65 3.64 -29.27
CA GLU A 381 7.19 3.95 -27.93
C GLU A 381 8.52 3.23 -27.68
N TYR A 382 8.65 2.00 -28.17
CA TYR A 382 9.81 1.14 -27.94
C TYR A 382 10.58 0.82 -29.23
N SER A 383 10.74 1.80 -30.13
CA SER A 383 11.38 1.62 -31.45
C SER A 383 12.84 1.10 -31.40
N GLY A 384 13.50 1.21 -30.24
CA GLY A 384 14.86 0.72 -29.99
C GLY A 384 14.94 -0.64 -29.29
N GLU A 385 13.81 -1.30 -29.05
CA GLU A 385 13.73 -2.53 -28.26
C GLU A 385 13.20 -3.72 -29.07
N TYR A 386 13.31 -4.93 -28.50
CA TYR A 386 12.65 -6.10 -29.05
C TYR A 386 11.16 -6.03 -28.73
N VAL A 387 10.30 -6.19 -29.72
CA VAL A 387 8.84 -6.28 -29.54
C VAL A 387 8.35 -7.61 -30.09
N ARG A 388 7.50 -8.31 -29.35
CA ARG A 388 6.90 -9.58 -29.76
C ARG A 388 5.40 -9.63 -29.57
N LEU A 389 4.75 -10.43 -30.41
CA LEU A 389 3.36 -10.84 -30.29
C LEU A 389 3.28 -12.18 -29.56
N VAL A 390 2.33 -12.28 -28.64
CA VAL A 390 2.05 -13.49 -27.87
C VAL A 390 0.59 -13.86 -28.02
N GLY A 391 0.30 -15.06 -28.52
CA GLY A 391 -1.02 -15.66 -28.50
C GLY A 391 -1.21 -16.50 -27.23
N VAL A 392 -2.29 -16.26 -26.49
CA VAL A 392 -2.62 -16.97 -25.25
C VAL A 392 -3.96 -17.68 -25.40
N ASP A 393 -3.98 -18.99 -25.13
CA ASP A 393 -5.22 -19.76 -25.06
C ASP A 393 -5.95 -19.43 -23.75
N PRO A 394 -7.15 -18.82 -23.80
CA PRO A 394 -7.88 -18.43 -22.59
C PRO A 394 -8.42 -19.62 -21.80
N LYS A 395 -8.56 -20.82 -22.39
CA LYS A 395 -9.12 -22.01 -21.73
C LYS A 395 -8.09 -22.69 -20.83
N VAL A 396 -6.87 -22.86 -21.33
CA VAL A 396 -5.76 -23.52 -20.60
C VAL A 396 -4.73 -22.55 -20.03
N LYS A 397 -4.88 -21.25 -20.29
CA LYS A 397 -3.99 -20.17 -19.82
C LYS A 397 -2.52 -20.43 -20.19
N ARG A 398 -2.27 -20.87 -21.42
CA ARG A 398 -0.92 -21.15 -21.95
C ARG A 398 -0.63 -20.32 -23.19
N ARG A 399 0.65 -19.98 -23.37
CA ARG A 399 1.14 -19.31 -24.58
C ARG A 399 1.24 -20.33 -25.71
N VAL A 400 0.63 -20.01 -26.84
CA VAL A 400 0.52 -20.89 -28.01
C VAL A 400 1.24 -20.34 -29.23
N VAL A 401 1.48 -19.03 -29.28
CA VAL A 401 2.23 -18.35 -30.33
C VAL A 401 3.15 -17.32 -29.69
N GLU A 402 4.42 -17.28 -30.08
CA GLU A 402 5.36 -16.21 -29.73
C GLU A 402 6.13 -15.81 -30.98
N THR A 403 6.01 -14.54 -31.43
CA THR A 403 6.65 -14.07 -32.66
C THR A 403 7.25 -12.69 -32.44
N ILE A 404 8.56 -12.55 -32.67
CA ILE A 404 9.25 -11.26 -32.55
C ILE A 404 8.98 -10.44 -33.83
N ILE A 405 8.33 -9.29 -33.67
CA ILE A 405 7.94 -8.39 -34.76
C ILE A 405 8.97 -7.27 -34.95
N GLN A 406 9.66 -6.85 -33.88
CA GLN A 406 10.70 -5.83 -33.94
C GLN A 406 11.96 -6.29 -33.22
N ARG A 407 13.11 -5.97 -33.78
CA ARG A 407 14.43 -6.15 -33.16
C ARG A 407 15.18 -4.81 -33.16
N PRO A 408 15.96 -4.47 -32.13
CA PRO A 408 16.81 -3.29 -32.10
C PRO A 408 17.75 -3.25 -33.32
N HIS A 409 17.91 -2.08 -33.92
CA HIS A 409 18.91 -1.80 -34.96
C HIS A 409 18.82 -2.62 -36.27
N GLY A 410 17.65 -3.11 -36.65
CA GLY A 410 17.42 -3.64 -38.00
C GLY A 410 18.23 -4.91 -38.35
N LYS A 411 18.67 -5.69 -37.37
CA LYS A 411 19.28 -7.00 -37.62
C LYS A 411 18.22 -8.00 -38.10
N VAL A 412 18.13 -8.16 -39.41
CA VAL A 412 17.44 -9.25 -40.09
C VAL A 412 18.27 -10.54 -39.89
N GLU A 413 17.65 -11.62 -39.40
CA GLU A 413 18.28 -12.94 -39.37
C GLU A 413 18.06 -13.64 -40.73
N ASN A 414 19.14 -14.23 -41.25
CA ASN A 414 19.13 -15.16 -42.39
C ASN A 414 18.34 -16.44 -42.09
#